data_AF-A0A438FM86-F1
#
_entry.id   AF-A0A438FM86-F1
#
_cell.length_a   1.000
_cell.length_b   1.000
_cell.length_c   1.000
_cell.angle_alpha   90.00
_cell.angle_beta   90.00
_cell.angle_gamma   90.00
#
_symmetry.space_group_name_H-M   'P 1'
#
loop_
_entity.id
_entity.type
_entity.pdbx_description
1 polymer ?
#
loop_
_entity_poly.entity_id
_entity_poly.type
_entity_poly.pdbx_seq_one_letter_code
_entity_poly.pdbx_strand_id
1 'polypeptide(L)' 'MVMKVYGPVRAACPQRVLACLVEKGVEFEVVHVDLDSGEQKTA' A
#
# COMPACT_ATOMS: atom_id res chain seq x y z
N MET A 1 9.18 14.71 -0.02
CA MET A 1 8.40 13.87 0.92
C MET A 1 7.48 13.02 0.07
N VAL A 2 7.70 11.71 0.00
CA VAL A 2 7.00 10.82 -0.93
C VAL A 2 5.83 10.13 -0.21
N MET A 3 4.72 9.93 -0.90
CA MET A 3 3.55 9.24 -0.34
C MET A 3 3.89 7.76 -0.09
N LYS A 4 3.54 7.24 1.10
CA LYS A 4 3.72 5.83 1.44
C LYS A 4 2.38 5.09 1.47
N VAL A 5 2.30 3.97 0.78
CA VAL A 5 1.15 3.07 0.78
C VAL A 5 1.49 1.84 1.63
N TYR A 6 0.81 1.70 2.76
CA TYR A 6 0.97 0.58 3.68
C TYR A 6 -0.01 -0.53 3.33
N GLY A 7 0.51 -1.73 3.05
CA GLY A 7 -0.31 -2.90 2.80
C GLY A 7 0.33 -3.90 1.84
N PRO A 8 -0.20 -5.12 1.78
CA PRO A 8 0.27 -6.10 0.81
C PRO A 8 -0.23 -5.74 -0.59
N VAL A 9 0.69 -5.76 -1.57
CA VAL A 9 0.42 -5.44 -2.99
C VAL A 9 -0.66 -6.34 -3.59
N ARG A 10 -0.82 -7.56 -3.06
CA ARG A 10 -1.79 -8.55 -3.54
C ARG A 10 -3.19 -8.40 -2.93
N ALA A 11 -3.39 -7.55 -1.91
CA ALA A 11 -4.73 -7.33 -1.37
C ALA A 11 -5.52 -6.36 -2.25
N ALA A 12 -6.81 -6.64 -2.41
CA ALA A 12 -7.69 -5.88 -3.31
C ALA A 12 -7.81 -4.39 -2.95
N CYS A 13 -7.67 -4.02 -1.67
CA CYS A 13 -7.77 -2.62 -1.24
C CYS A 13 -6.51 -1.82 -1.61
N PRO A 14 -5.28 -2.19 -1.18
CA PRO A 14 -4.06 -1.56 -1.65
C PRO A 14 -3.95 -1.51 -3.17
N GLN A 15 -4.32 -2.59 -3.88
CA GLN A 15 -4.20 -2.65 -5.34
C GLN A 15 -5.01 -1.56 -6.07
N ARG A 16 -6.20 -1.22 -5.57
CA ARG A 16 -7.03 -0.11 -6.13
C ARG A 16 -6.38 1.25 -5.91
N VAL A 17 -5.75 1.45 -4.75
CA VAL A 17 -5.01 2.69 -4.45
C VAL A 17 -3.79 2.80 -5.36
N LEU A 18 -3.00 1.72 -5.47
CA LEU A 18 -1.82 1.68 -6.34
C LEU A 18 -2.16 1.97 -7.80
N ALA A 19 -3.24 1.37 -8.32
CA ALA A 19 -3.71 1.63 -9.68
C ALA A 19 -4.03 3.13 -9.90
N CYS A 20 -4.76 3.76 -8.97
CA CYS A 20 -5.06 5.18 -9.03
C CYS A 20 -3.79 6.05 -9.02
N LEU A 21 -2.81 5.73 -8.15
CA LEU A 21 -1.57 6.50 -8.07
C LEU A 21 -0.74 6.38 -9.36
N VAL A 22 -0.70 5.19 -9.96
CA VAL A 22 -0.08 4.95 -11.26
C VAL A 22 -0.79 5.75 -12.36
N GLU A 23 -2.13 5.68 -12.42
CA GLU A 23 -2.94 6.42 -13.40
C GLU A 23 -2.78 7.94 -13.29
N LYS A 24 -2.53 8.45 -12.09
CA LYS A 24 -2.32 9.88 -11.82
C LYS A 24 -0.86 10.32 -11.89
N GLY A 25 0.08 9.40 -12.17
CA GLY A 25 1.50 9.72 -12.23
C GLY A 25 2.06 10.24 -10.90
N VAL A 26 1.47 9.82 -9.78
CA VAL A 26 1.92 10.22 -8.44
C VAL A 26 3.06 9.32 -8.01
N GLU A 27 4.15 9.89 -7.53
CA GLU A 27 5.25 9.12 -6.94
C GLU A 27 4.85 8.59 -5.56
N PHE A 28 5.04 7.29 -5.36
CA PHE A 28 4.77 6.63 -4.08
C PHE A 28 5.76 5.50 -3.80
N GLU A 29 5.85 5.13 -2.53
CA GLU A 29 6.57 3.96 -2.05
C GLU A 29 5.58 2.97 -1.43
N VAL A 30 5.81 1.68 -1.63
CA VAL A 30 5.01 0.63 -0.98
C VAL A 30 5.76 0.14 0.25
N VAL A 31 5.08 0.18 1.40
CA VAL A 31 5.51 -0.46 2.63
C VAL A 31 4.68 -1.72 2.82
N HIS A 32 5.34 -2.87 2.75
CA HIS A 32 4.67 -4.15 2.98
C HIS A 32 4.16 -4.22 4.42
N VAL A 33 2.95 -4.74 4.60
CA VAL A 33 2.35 -5.05 5.90
C VAL A 33 1.85 -6.48 5.82
N ASP A 34 2.35 -7.33 6.70
CA ASP A 34 1.95 -8.73 6.81
C ASP A 34 0.62 -8.84 7.57
N LEU A 35 -0.45 -9.09 6.81
CA LEU A 35 -1.79 -9.24 7.37
C LEU A 35 -2.01 -10.59 8.06
N ASP A 36 -1.22 -11.60 7.73
CA ASP A 36 -1.33 -12.94 8.31
C ASP A 36 -0.77 -12.95 9.74
N SER A 37 0.33 -12.23 9.99
CA SER A 37 0.85 -12.02 11.35
C SER A 37 0.09 -10.95 12.14
N GLY A 38 -0.75 -10.17 11.50
CA GLY A 38 -1.55 -9.13 12.16
C GLY A 38 -0.80 -7.82 12.38
N GLU A 39 0.27 -7.56 11.63
CA GLU A 39 1.15 -6.37 11.74
C GLU A 39 0.37 -5.05 11.69
N GLN A 40 -0.75 -5.01 10.96
CA GLN A 40 -1.66 -3.86 10.88
C GLN A 40 -2.31 -3.47 12.22
N LYS A 41 -2.19 -4.30 13.25
CA LYS A 41 -2.74 -4.05 14.60
C LYS A 41 -1.67 -3.59 15.59
N THR A 42 -0.39 -3.71 15.24
CA THR A 42 0.74 -3.41 16.11
C THR A 42 1.43 -2.09 15.78
N ALA A 43 0.97 -1.41 14.72
CA ALA A 43 1.42 -0.08 14.32
C ALA A 43 0.70 1.04 15.08
#